data_AF-A0A972Z4G3-F1
#
_entry.id   AF-A0A972Z4G3-F1
#
_cell.length_a   1.000
_cell.length_b   1.000
_cell.length_c   1.000
_cell.angle_alpha   90.00
_cell.angle_beta   90.00
_cell.angle_gamma   90.00
#
_symmetry.space_group_name_H-M   'P 1'
#
loop_
_entity.id
_entity.type
_entity.pdbx_description
1 polymer ?
#
loop_
_entity_poly.entity_id
_entity_poly.type
_entity_poly.pdbx_seq_one_letter_code
_entity_poly.pdbx_strand_id
1 'polypeptide(L)'
;MSAAVARAVDAFDTVDVMVNNAGTMPLAFLANHAAAAAAVWSRCIDIKGVPNGMIAVHDQMMSQGRGHIVNLSSIYGNAPVVGILGQNAAEYGAAMIALSEGRLDDVDLDPESVGYPVLDPQHIVDGIFHAIDQPWGVSIGDITIRATGDRYVL
;
A
#
# COMPACT_ATOMS: atom_id res chain seq x y z
N MET A 1 0.67 -18.36 -8.71
CA MET A 1 -0.42 -17.42 -9.02
C MET A 1 -1.37 -17.99 -10.07
N SER A 2 -0.89 -18.42 -11.24
CA SER A 2 -1.75 -18.94 -12.33
C SER A 2 -2.69 -20.08 -11.91
N ALA A 3 -2.25 -21.01 -11.06
CA ALA A 3 -3.12 -22.06 -10.53
C ALA A 3 -4.28 -21.54 -9.66
N ALA A 4 -4.08 -20.42 -8.95
CA ALA A 4 -5.14 -19.79 -8.17
C ALA A 4 -6.13 -19.04 -9.08
N VAL A 5 -5.62 -18.35 -10.11
CA VAL A 5 -6.45 -17.69 -11.13
C VAL A 5 -7.29 -18.72 -11.89
N ALA A 6 -6.69 -19.83 -12.34
CA ALA A 6 -7.41 -20.91 -13.01
C ALA A 6 -8.56 -21.44 -12.14
N ARG A 7 -8.31 -21.68 -10.85
CA ARG A 7 -9.35 -22.10 -9.91
C ARG A 7 -10.46 -21.06 -9.71
N ALA A 8 -10.12 -19.78 -9.71
CA ALA A 8 -11.11 -18.71 -9.60
C ALA A 8 -11.98 -18.65 -10.86
N VAL A 9 -11.37 -18.75 -12.05
CA VAL A 9 -12.07 -18.83 -13.33
C VAL A 9 -12.97 -20.07 -13.38
N ASP A 10 -12.49 -21.24 -12.96
CA ASP A 10 -13.29 -22.46 -12.92
C ASP A 10 -14.51 -22.35 -11.98
N ALA A 11 -14.40 -21.53 -10.92
CA ALA A 11 -15.44 -21.37 -9.90
C ALA A 11 -16.43 -20.23 -10.21
N PHE A 12 -15.98 -19.18 -10.92
CA PHE A 12 -16.69 -17.92 -11.07
C PHE A 12 -16.77 -17.42 -12.54
N ASP A 13 -16.35 -18.25 -13.50
CA ASP A 13 -16.24 -17.99 -14.94
C ASP A 13 -15.21 -16.93 -15.36
N THR A 14 -15.02 -15.88 -14.56
CA THR A 14 -14.13 -14.75 -14.87
C THR A 14 -13.34 -14.29 -13.66
N VAL A 15 -12.24 -13.58 -13.92
CA VAL A 15 -11.56 -12.73 -12.95
C VAL A 15 -11.58 -11.30 -13.47
N ASP A 16 -12.50 -10.50 -12.95
CA ASP A 16 -12.66 -9.11 -13.41
C ASP A 16 -11.69 -8.14 -12.72
N VAL A 17 -11.23 -8.46 -11.50
CA VAL A 17 -10.33 -7.61 -10.72
C VAL A 17 -9.21 -8.43 -10.10
N MET A 18 -7.96 -7.98 -10.26
CA MET A 18 -6.78 -8.47 -9.54
C MET A 18 -6.26 -7.39 -8.60
N VAL A 19 -6.22 -7.68 -7.30
CA VAL A 19 -5.66 -6.77 -6.29
C VAL A 19 -4.32 -7.32 -5.78
N ASN A 20 -3.22 -6.69 -6.18
CA ASN A 20 -1.89 -7.01 -5.69
C ASN A 20 -1.60 -6.24 -4.40
N ASN A 21 -1.98 -6.82 -3.26
CA ASN A 21 -1.76 -6.24 -1.92
C ASN A 21 -0.67 -6.95 -1.10
N ALA A 22 -0.39 -8.23 -1.40
CA ALA A 22 0.53 -9.01 -0.58
C ALA A 22 1.95 -8.43 -0.63
N GLY A 23 2.49 -8.03 0.53
CA GLY A 23 3.80 -7.40 0.67
C GLY A 23 4.32 -7.51 2.10
N THR A 24 5.64 -7.37 2.26
CA THR A 24 6.28 -7.35 3.57
C THR A 24 7.39 -6.30 3.60
N MET A 25 7.45 -5.49 4.65
CA MET A 25 8.49 -4.47 4.79
C MET A 25 9.40 -4.80 5.99
N PRO A 26 10.52 -5.52 5.79
CA PRO A 26 11.51 -5.69 6.84
C PRO A 26 12.18 -4.34 7.14
N LEU A 27 12.04 -3.88 8.38
CA LEU A 27 12.69 -2.65 8.85
C LEU A 27 13.98 -3.00 9.61
N ALA A 28 15.10 -2.44 9.19
CA ALA A 28 16.39 -2.59 9.86
C ALA A 28 17.24 -1.33 9.70
N PHE A 29 17.97 -0.97 10.76
CA PHE A 29 19.05 0.00 10.63
C PHE A 29 20.16 -0.56 9.75
N LEU A 30 20.74 0.28 8.87
CA LEU A 30 21.89 -0.12 8.05
C LEU A 30 23.05 -0.63 8.90
N ALA A 31 23.26 -0.08 10.10
CA ALA A 31 24.30 -0.54 11.03
C ALA A 31 24.08 -1.99 11.53
N ASN A 32 22.85 -2.51 11.43
CA ASN A 32 22.52 -3.90 11.74
C ASN A 32 22.56 -4.75 10.46
N HIS A 33 23.78 -5.05 10.00
CA HIS A 33 23.99 -5.77 8.73
C HIS A 33 23.26 -7.12 8.65
N ALA A 34 23.10 -7.83 9.77
CA ALA A 34 22.38 -9.11 9.78
C ALA A 34 20.89 -8.93 9.46
N ALA A 35 20.24 -7.93 10.07
CA ALA A 35 18.85 -7.60 9.82
C ALA A 35 18.64 -6.87 8.47
N ALA A 36 19.64 -6.14 7.97
CA ALA A 36 19.61 -5.45 6.69
C ALA A 36 20.12 -6.30 5.51
N ALA A 37 20.48 -7.56 5.73
CA ALA A 37 21.10 -8.41 4.73
C ALA A 37 20.19 -8.65 3.51
N ALA A 38 20.79 -8.77 2.33
CA ALA A 38 20.07 -9.05 1.08
C ALA A 38 19.18 -10.31 1.16
N ALA A 39 19.56 -11.30 1.96
CA ALA A 39 18.77 -12.51 2.17
C ALA A 39 17.41 -12.22 2.84
N VAL A 40 17.34 -11.22 3.74
CA VAL A 40 16.08 -10.78 4.37
C VAL A 40 15.16 -10.18 3.31
N TRP A 41 15.69 -9.26 2.49
CA TRP A 41 14.97 -8.64 1.38
C TRP A 41 14.59 -9.61 0.27
N SER A 42 15.33 -10.70 0.08
CA SER A 42 15.00 -11.69 -0.95
C SER A 42 13.65 -12.39 -0.71
N ARG A 43 13.16 -12.37 0.55
CA ARG A 43 11.86 -12.88 0.99
C ARG A 43 10.72 -11.88 0.79
N CYS A 44 11.01 -10.61 0.53
CA CYS A 44 10.00 -9.61 0.17
C CYS A 44 9.32 -10.03 -1.13
N ILE A 45 8.00 -10.16 -1.05
CA ILE A 45 7.17 -10.59 -2.18
C ILE A 45 6.63 -9.41 -2.98
N ASP A 46 6.69 -8.21 -2.43
CA ASP A 46 6.18 -6.95 -2.99
C ASP A 46 6.71 -6.68 -4.41
N ILE A 47 8.02 -6.84 -4.66
CA ILE A 47 8.60 -6.59 -6.00
C ILE A 47 8.34 -7.76 -6.97
N LYS A 48 8.36 -9.00 -6.49
CA LYS A 48 8.27 -10.21 -7.35
C LYS A 48 6.84 -10.68 -7.58
N GLY A 49 5.97 -10.44 -6.61
CA GLY A 49 4.59 -10.90 -6.54
C GLY A 49 3.66 -10.10 -7.42
N VAL A 50 3.86 -8.78 -7.51
CA VAL A 50 3.05 -7.89 -8.37
C VAL A 50 3.09 -8.33 -9.84
N PRO A 51 4.27 -8.51 -10.49
CA PRO A 51 4.31 -9.02 -11.86
C PRO A 51 3.70 -10.42 -12.00
N ASN A 52 3.88 -11.30 -11.01
CA ASN A 52 3.27 -12.63 -11.02
C ASN A 52 1.73 -12.58 -11.00
N GLY A 53 1.14 -11.61 -10.29
CA GLY A 53 -0.28 -11.31 -10.30
C GLY A 53 -0.75 -10.84 -11.67
N MET A 54 -0.08 -9.84 -12.21
CA MET A 54 -0.39 -9.24 -13.51
C MET A 54 -0.35 -10.26 -14.65
N ILE A 55 0.74 -11.03 -14.73
CA ILE A 55 0.92 -12.07 -15.76
C ILE A 55 -0.16 -13.16 -15.63
N ALA A 56 -0.54 -13.53 -14.40
CA ALA A 56 -1.48 -14.63 -14.19
C ALA A 56 -2.91 -14.33 -14.67
N VAL A 57 -3.33 -13.06 -14.70
CA VAL A 57 -4.67 -12.65 -15.17
C VAL A 57 -4.69 -12.08 -16.58
N HIS A 58 -3.52 -11.70 -17.12
CA HIS A 58 -3.40 -11.00 -18.41
C HIS A 58 -4.16 -11.68 -19.55
N ASP A 59 -3.81 -12.93 -19.89
CA ASP A 59 -4.38 -13.60 -21.07
C ASP A 59 -5.89 -13.82 -20.93
N GLN A 60 -6.35 -14.11 -19.71
CA GLN A 60 -7.76 -14.26 -19.39
C GLN A 60 -8.51 -12.93 -19.57
N MET A 61 -8.02 -11.83 -18.98
CA MET A 61 -8.60 -10.49 -19.11
C MET A 61 -8.66 -10.02 -20.57
N MET A 62 -7.58 -10.27 -21.32
CA MET A 62 -7.54 -9.97 -22.76
C MET A 62 -8.56 -10.79 -23.55
N SER A 63 -8.74 -12.07 -23.23
CA SER A 63 -9.72 -12.93 -23.91
C SER A 63 -11.17 -12.52 -23.67
N GLN A 64 -11.50 -12.02 -22.47
CA GLN A 64 -12.84 -11.51 -22.15
C GLN A 64 -13.06 -10.04 -22.55
N GLY A 65 -12.00 -9.35 -22.99
CA GLY A 65 -12.04 -7.95 -23.42
C GLY A 65 -12.20 -6.93 -22.30
N ARG A 66 -12.00 -7.31 -21.03
CA ARG A 66 -12.12 -6.42 -19.86
C ARG A 66 -11.29 -6.92 -18.67
N GLY A 67 -10.97 -6.02 -17.74
CA GLY A 67 -10.39 -6.36 -16.44
C GLY A 67 -9.70 -5.17 -15.80
N HIS A 68 -9.58 -5.18 -14.47
CA HIS A 68 -8.84 -4.18 -13.70
C HIS A 68 -7.74 -4.83 -12.87
N ILE A 69 -6.56 -4.22 -12.86
CA ILE A 69 -5.46 -4.59 -11.98
C ILE A 69 -5.19 -3.41 -11.06
N VAL A 70 -5.27 -3.64 -9.76
CA VAL A 70 -4.99 -2.67 -8.70
C VAL A 70 -3.74 -3.09 -7.97
N ASN A 71 -2.72 -2.24 -7.98
CA ASN A 71 -1.46 -2.48 -7.29
C ASN A 71 -1.38 -1.58 -6.05
N LEU A 72 -1.26 -2.17 -4.87
CA LEU A 72 -1.09 -1.40 -3.65
C LEU A 72 0.40 -1.03 -3.52
N SER A 73 0.68 0.25 -3.65
CA SER A 73 2.00 0.84 -3.39
C SER A 73 1.99 1.55 -2.03
N SER A 74 3.11 2.19 -1.70
CA SER A 74 3.23 3.06 -0.54
C SER A 74 3.73 4.44 -0.98
N ILE A 75 3.33 5.47 -0.23
CA ILE A 75 3.92 6.81 -0.34
C ILE A 75 5.45 6.80 -0.17
N TYR A 76 6.01 5.79 0.52
CA TYR A 76 7.45 5.57 0.62
C TYR A 76 8.13 5.19 -0.70
N GLY A 77 7.37 4.73 -1.69
CA GLY A 77 7.88 4.48 -3.03
C GLY A 77 8.11 5.76 -3.84
N ASN A 78 7.49 6.88 -3.45
CA ASN A 78 7.51 8.13 -4.22
C ASN A 78 8.73 9.01 -3.88
N ALA A 79 9.23 8.97 -2.65
CA ALA A 79 10.41 9.72 -2.22
C ALA A 79 11.09 9.08 -0.99
N PRO A 80 12.40 9.26 -0.77
CA PRO A 80 13.06 8.81 0.45
C PRO A 80 12.54 9.58 1.67
N VAL A 81 12.49 8.96 2.85
CA VAL A 81 11.89 9.53 4.08
C VAL A 81 12.35 10.94 4.41
N VAL A 82 13.62 11.31 4.17
CA VAL A 82 14.09 12.70 4.34
C VAL A 82 13.41 13.67 3.37
N GLY A 83 13.18 13.23 2.14
CA GLY A 83 12.38 13.94 1.14
C GLY A 83 10.88 13.99 1.47
N ILE A 84 10.34 13.00 2.21
CA ILE A 84 8.94 13.00 2.64
C ILE A 84 8.74 13.72 3.98
N LEU A 85 9.72 13.81 4.88
CA LEU A 85 9.55 14.53 6.14
C LEU A 85 9.85 16.02 6.00
N GLY A 86 10.75 16.41 5.08
CA GLY A 86 11.10 17.81 4.85
C GLY A 86 11.38 18.56 6.15
N GLN A 87 10.75 19.73 6.31
CA GLN A 87 10.82 20.54 7.52
C GLN A 87 10.17 19.91 8.76
N ASN A 88 9.32 18.89 8.60
CA ASN A 88 8.58 18.24 9.70
C ASN A 88 9.37 17.09 10.35
N ALA A 89 10.61 16.81 9.93
CA ALA A 89 11.39 15.69 10.46
C ALA A 89 11.60 15.75 11.98
N ALA A 90 11.85 16.94 12.54
CA ALA A 90 12.03 17.13 13.97
C ALA A 90 10.73 16.90 14.75
N GLU A 91 9.61 17.38 14.22
CA GLU A 91 8.28 17.22 14.81
C GLU A 91 7.84 15.75 14.79
N TYR A 92 8.06 15.04 13.68
CA TYR A 92 7.81 13.60 13.59
C TYR A 92 8.66 12.81 14.60
N GLY A 93 9.96 13.16 14.73
CA GLY A 93 10.84 12.54 15.72
C GLY A 93 10.34 12.74 17.15
N ALA A 94 9.90 13.97 17.48
CA ALA A 94 9.32 14.26 18.79
C ALA A 94 8.02 13.48 19.04
N ALA A 95 7.16 13.33 18.04
CA ALA A 95 5.94 12.53 18.10
C ALA A 95 6.23 11.05 18.37
N MET A 96 7.22 10.48 17.69
CA MET A 96 7.62 9.08 17.87
C MET A 96 8.20 8.82 19.27
N ILE A 97 8.97 9.77 19.81
CA ILE A 97 9.45 9.72 21.19
C ILE A 97 8.26 9.78 22.16
N ALA A 98 7.36 10.75 21.99
CA ALA A 98 6.17 10.89 22.82
C ALA A 98 5.29 9.63 22.79
N LEU A 99 5.08 9.03 21.61
CA LEU A 99 4.40 7.75 21.45
C LEU A 99 5.10 6.62 22.21
N SER A 100 6.43 6.51 22.08
CA SER A 100 7.20 5.47 22.78
C SER A 100 7.15 5.60 24.31
N GLU A 101 6.88 6.81 24.80
CA GLU A 101 6.73 7.13 26.22
C GLU A 101 5.26 7.17 26.67
N GLY A 102 4.29 6.91 25.79
CA GLY A 102 2.87 6.95 26.10
C GLY A 102 2.32 8.36 26.38
N ARG A 103 2.96 9.41 25.86
CA ARG A 103 2.65 10.83 26.09
C ARG A 103 2.00 11.52 24.87
N LEU A 104 1.24 10.79 24.06
CA LEU A 104 0.51 11.43 22.96
C LEU A 104 -0.58 12.34 23.51
N ASP A 105 -0.79 13.49 22.86
CA ASP A 105 -1.89 14.39 23.18
C ASP A 105 -3.23 13.71 22.81
N ASP A 106 -4.31 14.01 23.53
CA ASP A 106 -5.63 13.37 23.31
C ASP A 106 -6.11 13.52 21.85
N VAL A 107 -5.73 14.61 21.18
CA VAL A 107 -6.06 14.89 19.76
C VAL A 107 -5.37 13.96 18.76
N ASP A 108 -4.23 13.37 19.14
CA ASP A 108 -3.50 12.38 18.32
C ASP A 108 -4.03 10.95 18.56
N LEU A 109 -4.93 10.76 19.53
CA LEU A 109 -5.50 9.48 19.93
C LEU A 109 -7.00 9.33 19.60
N ASP A 110 -7.69 10.44 19.33
CA ASP A 110 -9.10 10.47 18.96
C ASP A 110 -9.28 10.24 17.44
N PRO A 111 -9.87 9.13 16.98
CA PRO A 111 -10.10 8.87 15.56
C PRO A 111 -11.00 9.90 14.87
N GLU A 112 -11.80 10.66 15.63
CA GLU A 112 -12.66 11.72 15.10
C GLU A 112 -11.94 13.08 14.99
N SER A 113 -10.68 13.16 15.47
CA SER A 113 -9.84 14.35 15.36
C SER A 113 -9.17 14.44 13.99
N VAL A 114 -9.13 15.64 13.42
CA VAL A 114 -8.35 15.93 12.20
C VAL A 114 -6.85 15.66 12.36
N GLY A 115 -6.36 15.69 13.61
CA GLY A 115 -4.97 15.40 13.96
C GLY A 115 -4.64 13.91 14.05
N TYR A 116 -5.63 13.02 13.95
CA TYR A 116 -5.39 11.59 14.08
C TYR A 116 -4.47 11.07 12.96
N PRO A 117 -3.30 10.49 13.27
CA PRO A 117 -2.28 10.16 12.28
C PRO A 117 -2.42 8.74 11.70
N VAL A 118 -3.38 7.94 12.18
CA VAL A 118 -3.57 6.55 11.76
C VAL A 118 -4.65 6.47 10.70
N LEU A 119 -4.36 5.78 9.60
CA LEU A 119 -5.31 5.54 8.53
C LEU A 119 -6.03 4.20 8.77
N ASP A 120 -7.37 4.21 8.86
CA ASP A 120 -8.18 2.99 8.86
C ASP A 120 -8.04 2.28 7.49
N PRO A 121 -7.72 0.97 7.46
CA PRO A 121 -7.69 0.19 6.22
C PRO A 121 -8.96 0.26 5.37
N GLN A 122 -10.12 0.51 5.98
CA GLN A 122 -11.38 0.69 5.26
C GLN A 122 -11.30 1.83 4.23
N HIS A 123 -10.59 2.92 4.54
CA HIS A 123 -10.41 4.01 3.58
C HIS A 123 -9.60 3.61 2.35
N ILE A 124 -8.69 2.64 2.50
CA ILE A 124 -7.96 2.06 1.36
C ILE A 124 -8.92 1.24 0.50
N VAL A 125 -9.77 0.42 1.14
CA VAL A 125 -10.80 -0.37 0.45
C VAL A 125 -11.77 0.52 -0.33
N ASP A 126 -12.23 1.62 0.28
CA ASP A 126 -13.10 2.58 -0.37
C ASP A 126 -12.44 3.21 -1.61
N GLY A 127 -11.13 3.50 -1.53
CA GLY A 127 -10.35 3.95 -2.68
C GLY A 127 -10.24 2.91 -3.80
N ILE A 128 -10.09 1.63 -3.45
CA ILE A 128 -10.11 0.53 -4.44
C ILE A 128 -11.48 0.46 -5.12
N PHE A 129 -12.57 0.50 -4.34
CA PHE A 129 -13.92 0.50 -4.91
C PHE A 129 -14.16 1.70 -5.82
N HIS A 130 -13.72 2.88 -5.40
CA HIS A 130 -13.78 4.07 -6.24
C HIS A 130 -13.01 3.87 -7.55
N ALA A 131 -11.83 3.25 -7.54
CA ALA A 131 -11.04 3.02 -8.75
C ALA A 131 -11.66 2.03 -9.74
N ILE A 132 -12.32 0.98 -9.24
CA ILE A 132 -12.88 -0.08 -10.10
C ILE A 132 -14.33 0.18 -10.55
N ASP A 133 -15.06 1.05 -9.86
CA ASP A 133 -16.47 1.37 -10.17
C ASP A 133 -16.61 2.58 -11.12
N GLN A 134 -15.67 2.73 -12.04
CA GLN A 134 -15.66 3.84 -13.00
C GLN A 134 -16.43 3.49 -14.29
N PRO A 135 -16.99 4.49 -14.99
CA PRO A 135 -17.62 4.26 -16.30
C PRO A 135 -16.65 3.61 -17.29
N TRP A 136 -17.18 2.83 -18.24
CA TRP A 136 -16.38 2.24 -19.31
C TRP A 136 -15.55 3.28 -20.05
N GLY A 137 -14.24 3.01 -20.18
CA GLY A 137 -13.28 3.92 -20.80
C GLY A 137 -12.63 4.93 -19.85
N VAL A 138 -13.01 4.94 -18.57
CA VAL A 138 -12.36 5.74 -17.53
C VAL A 138 -11.44 4.83 -16.71
N SER A 139 -10.19 5.25 -16.56
CA SER A 139 -9.21 4.57 -15.69
C SER A 139 -8.61 5.61 -14.75
N ILE A 140 -8.68 5.35 -13.44
CA ILE A 140 -7.91 6.12 -12.46
C ILE A 140 -6.50 5.54 -12.43
N GLY A 141 -5.50 6.37 -12.71
CA GLY A 141 -4.09 5.95 -12.75
C GLY A 141 -3.51 5.69 -11.36
N ASP A 142 -3.78 6.60 -10.42
CA ASP A 142 -3.24 6.57 -9.06
C ASP A 142 -4.22 7.21 -8.07
N ILE A 143 -4.28 6.69 -6.85
CA ILE A 143 -4.97 7.29 -5.71
C ILE A 143 -4.01 7.28 -4.52
N THR A 144 -3.71 8.46 -3.97
CA THR A 144 -2.94 8.57 -2.72
C THR A 144 -3.91 8.85 -1.58
N ILE A 145 -3.88 7.98 -0.56
CA ILE A 145 -4.76 8.06 0.62
C ILE A 145 -3.87 8.14 1.86
N ARG A 146 -4.13 9.13 2.71
CA ARG A 146 -3.33 9.42 3.90
C ARG A 146 -4.22 10.00 4.99
N ALA A 147 -3.85 9.78 6.25
CA ALA A 147 -4.50 10.47 7.35
C ALA A 147 -4.18 11.97 7.29
N THR A 148 -5.12 12.84 7.66
CA THR A 148 -4.87 14.29 7.65
C THR A 148 -3.83 14.70 8.70
N GLY A 149 -3.78 14.01 9.83
CA GLY A 149 -2.75 14.16 10.86
C GLY A 149 -1.40 13.54 10.49
N ASP A 150 -1.28 12.94 9.30
CA ASP A 150 -0.02 12.35 8.86
C ASP A 150 1.04 13.42 8.61
N ARG A 151 2.15 13.35 9.34
CA ARG A 151 3.16 14.42 9.39
C ARG A 151 4.17 14.40 8.24
N TYR A 152 4.11 13.42 7.32
CA TYR A 152 4.96 13.47 6.12
C TYR A 152 4.45 14.50 5.09
N VAL A 153 5.31 15.42 4.63
CA VAL A 153 5.06 16.43 3.61
C VAL A 153 5.56 15.93 2.24
N LEU A 154 4.72 15.99 1.20
CA LEU A 154 5.19 15.96 -0.18
C LEU A 154 5.42 17.39 -0.67
#